data_AF-A0A8J5NM25-F1
#
_entry.id   AF-A0A8J5NM25-F1
#
_cell.length_a   1.000
_cell.length_b   1.000
_cell.length_c   1.000
_cell.angle_alpha   90.00
_cell.angle_beta   90.00
_cell.angle_gamma   90.00
#
_symmetry.space_group_name_H-M   'P 1'
#
loop_
_entity.id
_entity.type
_entity.pdbx_description
1 polymer ?
#
loop_
_entity_poly.entity_id
_entity_poly.type
_entity_poly.pdbx_seq_one_letter_code
_entity_poly.pdbx_strand_id
1 'polypeptide(L)'
;MCDFSRYDGVSPEWLALEASLPPAPPPDLPIPEMKRLANEEREAIARKSMINLAPQLQIQNHSIPSRDGSIVPARSYRPVNAPEETLLPLYIHFQGGGFMFGTLDAEDAICARIAIGSHVAVLNVDYRHTPEFTYPTQWNDAEDAFEWAHDNMNKMFGDPQKVIVGGISAGAWIAASLTLQKHLNRATERRPPIAGQVLMIPCLAHVDCYEPQLKKMKHESISSYKTNATAPMLSVEELGWFTSLLKIKNPGVNDLKINPGNSSPEQVKGMPPTVLGVVGLDPLRDEALLYGKMLAETGVPTDINLFLGLPHGFRSHEEKIASSDRWDKVIVDGVGWILSRPSGSEFHVKT
;
A
#
# COMPACT_ATOMS: atom_id res chain seq x y z
N MET A 1 5.17 22.19 14.05
CA MET A 1 6.21 21.16 13.96
C MET A 1 5.79 19.95 14.78
N CYS A 2 6.07 18.75 14.31
CA CYS A 2 5.61 17.47 14.87
C CYS A 2 6.74 16.73 15.60
N ASP A 3 6.37 15.92 16.58
CA ASP A 3 7.26 15.03 17.31
C ASP A 3 6.58 13.67 17.43
N PHE A 4 7.11 12.68 16.72
CA PHE A 4 6.62 11.31 16.69
C PHE A 4 7.59 10.32 17.34
N SER A 5 8.64 10.83 18.02
CA SER A 5 9.68 10.00 18.66
C SER A 5 9.14 9.07 19.74
N ARG A 6 7.96 9.37 20.31
CA ARG A 6 7.24 8.46 21.22
C ARG A 6 6.85 7.12 20.59
N TYR A 7 6.93 6.99 19.27
CA TYR A 7 6.66 5.77 18.52
C TYR A 7 7.92 5.05 18.04
N ASP A 8 9.12 5.55 18.39
CA ASP A 8 10.39 4.84 18.20
C ASP A 8 10.49 3.62 19.13
N GLY A 9 11.49 2.79 18.85
CA GLY A 9 11.83 1.62 19.65
C GLY A 9 11.53 0.32 18.93
N VAL A 10 11.89 -0.78 19.56
CA VAL A 10 11.72 -2.14 19.04
C VAL A 10 10.79 -2.91 19.96
N SER A 11 9.87 -3.69 19.38
CA SER A 11 8.92 -4.48 20.15
C SER A 11 9.57 -5.77 20.67
N PRO A 12 9.13 -6.28 21.85
CA PRO A 12 9.59 -7.58 22.33
C PRO A 12 9.30 -8.72 21.36
N GLU A 13 8.17 -8.66 20.64
CA GLU A 13 7.83 -9.68 19.63
C GLU A 13 8.77 -9.66 18.43
N TRP A 14 9.23 -8.48 17.98
CA TRP A 14 10.25 -8.40 16.93
C TRP A 14 11.58 -8.96 17.41
N LEU A 15 12.06 -8.56 18.58
CA LEU A 15 13.33 -9.04 19.13
C LEU A 15 13.36 -10.58 19.27
N ALA A 16 12.24 -11.17 19.66
CA ALA A 16 12.11 -12.62 19.76
C ALA A 16 12.22 -13.33 18.40
N LEU A 17 11.67 -12.71 17.34
CA LEU A 17 11.75 -13.24 15.98
C LEU A 17 13.14 -13.02 15.36
N GLU A 18 13.67 -11.81 15.45
CA GLU A 18 14.89 -11.35 14.77
C GLU A 18 16.08 -12.26 15.07
N ALA A 19 16.22 -12.69 16.34
CA ALA A 19 17.26 -13.61 16.77
C ALA A 19 17.21 -15.00 16.09
N SER A 20 16.08 -15.35 15.45
CA SER A 20 15.85 -16.62 14.74
C SER A 20 15.84 -16.50 13.23
N LEU A 21 15.94 -15.28 12.68
CA LEU A 21 15.92 -15.08 11.23
C LEU A 21 17.22 -15.59 10.61
N PRO A 22 17.14 -16.16 9.38
CA PRO A 22 18.34 -16.52 8.65
C PRO A 22 19.19 -15.26 8.37
N PRO A 23 20.50 -15.42 8.15
CA PRO A 23 21.33 -14.30 7.70
C PRO A 23 20.76 -13.71 6.41
N ALA A 24 20.91 -12.39 6.26
CA ALA A 24 20.51 -11.70 5.04
C ALA A 24 21.19 -12.34 3.81
N PRO A 25 20.52 -12.32 2.64
CA PRO A 25 21.13 -12.77 1.39
C PRO A 25 22.46 -12.04 1.14
N PRO A 26 23.39 -12.64 0.38
CA PRO A 26 24.63 -11.97 -0.01
C PRO A 26 24.34 -10.62 -0.69
N PRO A 27 25.12 -9.56 -0.38
CA PRO A 27 24.86 -8.21 -0.90
C PRO A 27 24.97 -8.11 -2.43
N ASP A 28 25.73 -9.01 -3.06
CA ASP A 28 26.02 -8.98 -4.51
C ASP A 28 25.12 -9.94 -5.33
N LEU A 29 23.98 -10.35 -4.78
CA LEU A 29 23.06 -11.21 -5.51
C LEU A 29 22.50 -10.49 -6.76
N PRO A 30 22.61 -11.07 -7.98
CA PRO A 30 22.06 -10.44 -9.17
C PRO A 30 20.56 -10.17 -9.03
N ILE A 31 20.10 -9.00 -9.50
CA ILE A 31 18.69 -8.57 -9.39
C ILE A 31 17.69 -9.66 -9.83
N PRO A 32 17.86 -10.35 -10.97
CA PRO A 32 16.93 -11.40 -11.38
C PRO A 32 16.80 -12.54 -10.35
N GLU A 33 17.90 -12.91 -9.71
CA GLU A 33 17.93 -13.97 -8.71
C GLU A 33 17.32 -13.51 -7.39
N MET A 34 17.60 -12.26 -6.98
CA MET A 34 16.96 -11.64 -5.81
C MET A 34 15.43 -11.60 -5.99
N LYS A 35 14.97 -11.19 -7.18
CA LYS A 35 13.55 -11.11 -7.54
C LYS A 35 12.90 -12.50 -7.52
N ARG A 36 13.57 -13.50 -8.09
CA ARG A 36 13.09 -14.89 -8.11
C ARG A 36 12.92 -15.44 -6.69
N LEU A 37 13.97 -15.36 -5.85
CA LEU A 37 13.95 -15.89 -4.48
C LEU A 37 12.90 -15.20 -3.61
N ALA A 38 12.83 -13.87 -3.66
CA ALA A 38 11.85 -13.11 -2.87
C ALA A 38 10.40 -13.44 -3.28
N ASN A 39 10.13 -13.57 -4.58
CA ASN A 39 8.79 -13.94 -5.06
C ASN A 39 8.44 -15.39 -4.71
N GLU A 40 9.36 -16.34 -4.87
CA GLU A 40 9.12 -17.75 -4.50
C GLU A 40 8.79 -17.92 -3.02
N GLU A 41 9.48 -17.17 -2.15
CA GLU A 41 9.19 -17.18 -0.70
C GLU A 41 7.80 -16.62 -0.42
N ARG A 42 7.45 -15.46 -0.98
CA ARG A 42 6.12 -14.85 -0.82
C ARG A 42 5.00 -15.76 -1.34
N GLU A 43 5.20 -16.38 -2.49
CA GLU A 43 4.27 -17.35 -3.08
C GLU A 43 4.12 -18.61 -2.22
N ALA A 44 5.19 -19.12 -1.64
CA ALA A 44 5.13 -20.28 -0.75
C ALA A 44 4.31 -19.98 0.51
N ILE A 45 4.50 -18.79 1.10
CA ILE A 45 3.71 -18.32 2.25
C ILE A 45 2.24 -18.16 1.85
N ALA A 46 1.96 -17.46 0.76
CA ALA A 46 0.60 -17.25 0.28
C ALA A 46 -0.12 -18.57 -0.01
N ARG A 47 0.56 -19.52 -0.67
CA ARG A 47 0.02 -20.85 -1.00
C ARG A 47 -0.43 -21.62 0.25
N LYS A 48 0.33 -21.56 1.35
CA LYS A 48 -0.04 -22.21 2.62
C LYS A 48 -1.36 -21.65 3.15
N SER A 49 -1.49 -20.33 3.17
CA SER A 49 -2.71 -19.64 3.61
C SER A 49 -3.90 -19.90 2.67
N MET A 50 -3.66 -19.99 1.37
CA MET A 50 -4.70 -20.23 0.36
C MET A 50 -5.35 -21.62 0.44
N ILE A 51 -4.73 -22.61 1.09
CA ILE A 51 -5.34 -23.94 1.32
C ILE A 51 -6.73 -23.78 1.97
N ASN A 52 -6.86 -22.87 2.93
CA ASN A 52 -8.11 -22.65 3.67
C ASN A 52 -8.98 -21.52 3.08
N LEU A 53 -8.37 -20.59 2.34
CA LEU A 53 -9.06 -19.40 1.81
C LEU A 53 -9.67 -19.63 0.42
N ALA A 54 -8.97 -20.35 -0.47
CA ALA A 54 -9.41 -20.57 -1.85
C ALA A 54 -10.83 -21.17 -1.97
N PRO A 55 -11.25 -22.16 -1.14
CA PRO A 55 -12.61 -22.71 -1.23
C PRO A 55 -13.73 -21.70 -0.96
N GLN A 56 -13.41 -20.55 -0.37
CA GLN A 56 -14.37 -19.50 -0.03
C GLN A 56 -14.49 -18.45 -1.15
N LEU A 57 -13.78 -18.62 -2.27
CA LEU A 57 -13.62 -17.61 -3.30
C LEU A 57 -13.90 -18.14 -4.70
N GLN A 58 -14.51 -17.30 -5.52
CA GLN A 58 -14.43 -17.36 -6.97
C GLN A 58 -13.23 -16.52 -7.40
N ILE A 59 -12.27 -17.15 -8.08
CA ILE A 59 -11.02 -16.53 -8.52
C ILE A 59 -10.99 -16.53 -10.04
N GLN A 60 -10.72 -15.36 -10.65
CA GLN A 60 -10.65 -15.22 -12.09
C GLN A 60 -9.46 -14.36 -12.51
N ASN A 61 -8.67 -14.84 -13.47
CA ASN A 61 -7.61 -14.07 -14.09
C ASN A 61 -8.16 -13.15 -15.18
N HIS A 62 -7.54 -11.98 -15.30
CA HIS A 62 -7.86 -10.95 -16.28
C HIS A 62 -6.59 -10.48 -16.97
N SER A 63 -6.80 -9.86 -18.13
CA SER A 63 -5.75 -9.20 -18.91
C SER A 63 -6.18 -7.77 -19.15
N ILE A 64 -5.45 -6.82 -18.58
CA ILE A 64 -5.72 -5.39 -18.68
C ILE A 64 -4.85 -4.84 -19.81
N PRO A 65 -5.43 -4.34 -20.91
CA PRO A 65 -4.67 -3.62 -21.93
C PRO A 65 -4.13 -2.32 -21.34
N SER A 66 -2.82 -2.12 -21.40
CA SER A 66 -2.20 -0.84 -21.04
C SER A 66 -2.14 0.10 -22.23
N ARG A 67 -2.01 1.40 -21.95
CA ARG A 67 -1.95 2.48 -22.95
C ARG A 67 -0.80 2.37 -23.96
N ASP A 68 0.23 1.61 -23.64
CA ASP A 68 1.39 1.34 -24.51
C ASP A 68 1.25 0.03 -25.31
N GLY A 69 0.09 -0.63 -25.25
CA GLY A 69 -0.20 -1.87 -25.97
C GLY A 69 0.29 -3.14 -25.28
N SER A 70 0.89 -3.04 -24.08
CA SER A 70 1.21 -4.20 -23.25
C SER A 70 -0.04 -4.76 -22.55
N ILE A 71 0.14 -5.89 -21.86
CA ILE A 71 -0.88 -6.48 -21.00
C ILE A 71 -0.37 -6.46 -19.56
N VAL A 72 -1.20 -5.93 -18.66
CA VAL A 72 -1.01 -6.02 -17.21
C VAL A 72 -1.86 -7.19 -16.70
N PRO A 73 -1.27 -8.25 -16.13
CA PRO A 73 -2.03 -9.32 -15.51
C PRO A 73 -2.80 -8.81 -14.30
N ALA A 74 -4.01 -9.33 -14.11
CA ALA A 74 -4.79 -9.06 -12.91
C ALA A 74 -5.56 -10.31 -12.49
N ARG A 75 -5.99 -10.35 -11.23
CA ARG A 75 -6.81 -11.45 -10.69
C ARG A 75 -7.88 -10.88 -9.79
N SER A 76 -9.12 -11.31 -10.00
CA SER A 76 -10.23 -10.96 -9.12
C SER A 76 -10.58 -12.07 -8.14
N TYR A 77 -11.01 -11.68 -6.95
CA TYR A 77 -11.45 -12.57 -5.87
C TYR A 77 -12.82 -12.11 -5.41
N ARG A 78 -13.80 -13.03 -5.41
CA ARG A 78 -15.17 -12.76 -4.98
C ARG A 78 -15.60 -13.83 -3.97
N PRO A 79 -16.15 -13.47 -2.80
CA PRO A 79 -16.67 -14.45 -1.84
C PRO A 79 -17.78 -15.33 -2.42
N VAL A 80 -17.71 -16.64 -2.26
CA VAL A 80 -18.72 -17.59 -2.76
C VAL A 80 -20.08 -17.46 -2.06
N ASN A 81 -20.12 -16.87 -0.88
CA ASN A 81 -21.35 -16.66 -0.11
C ASN A 81 -22.11 -15.39 -0.53
N ALA A 82 -21.54 -14.55 -1.40
CA ALA A 82 -22.26 -13.45 -2.01
C ALA A 82 -23.17 -14.00 -3.13
N PRO A 83 -24.47 -13.64 -3.17
CA PRO A 83 -25.34 -14.04 -4.27
C PRO A 83 -24.75 -13.62 -5.62
N GLU A 84 -24.90 -14.46 -6.64
CA GLU A 84 -24.19 -14.33 -7.93
C GLU A 84 -24.40 -12.96 -8.60
N GLU A 85 -25.62 -12.44 -8.56
CA GLU A 85 -25.99 -11.16 -9.20
C GLU A 85 -25.82 -9.93 -8.30
N THR A 86 -25.44 -10.10 -7.03
CA THR A 86 -25.29 -8.97 -6.11
C THR A 86 -24.03 -8.18 -6.45
N LEU A 87 -24.19 -6.88 -6.71
CA LEU A 87 -23.06 -5.96 -6.82
C LEU A 87 -22.37 -5.80 -5.47
N LEU A 88 -21.06 -6.08 -5.42
CA LEU A 88 -20.24 -5.85 -4.24
C LEU A 88 -19.39 -4.59 -4.43
N PRO A 89 -19.02 -3.87 -3.35
CA PRO A 89 -17.93 -2.91 -3.44
C PRO A 89 -16.68 -3.56 -4.06
N LEU A 90 -15.89 -2.77 -4.78
CA LEU A 90 -14.65 -3.23 -5.39
C LEU A 90 -13.45 -2.64 -4.63
N TYR A 91 -12.53 -3.49 -4.21
CA TYR A 91 -11.22 -3.09 -3.71
C TYR A 91 -10.15 -3.38 -4.77
N ILE A 92 -9.49 -2.34 -5.29
CA ILE A 92 -8.35 -2.49 -6.19
C ILE A 92 -7.07 -2.51 -5.36
N HIS A 93 -6.36 -3.64 -5.41
CA HIS A 93 -5.16 -3.88 -4.63
C HIS A 93 -3.89 -3.67 -5.46
N PHE A 94 -2.96 -2.89 -4.91
CA PHE A 94 -1.61 -2.71 -5.42
C PHE A 94 -0.60 -3.26 -4.42
N GLN A 95 0.21 -4.20 -4.89
CA GLN A 95 1.14 -4.93 -4.05
C GLN A 95 2.40 -4.13 -3.68
N GLY A 96 3.05 -4.50 -2.58
CA GLY A 96 4.31 -3.91 -2.11
C GLY A 96 5.56 -4.67 -2.55
N GLY A 97 6.74 -4.15 -2.26
CA GLY A 97 8.00 -4.80 -2.65
C GLY A 97 8.91 -3.92 -3.48
N GLY A 98 8.98 -2.63 -3.13
CA GLY A 98 9.93 -1.68 -3.71
C GLY A 98 9.84 -1.52 -5.23
N PHE A 99 8.65 -1.72 -5.81
CA PHE A 99 8.41 -1.72 -7.26
C PHE A 99 9.13 -2.83 -8.03
N MET A 100 9.81 -3.77 -7.37
CA MET A 100 10.66 -4.78 -7.98
C MET A 100 10.13 -6.20 -7.75
N PHE A 101 9.60 -6.46 -6.57
CA PHE A 101 9.02 -7.75 -6.19
C PHE A 101 7.50 -7.73 -6.33
N GLY A 102 6.91 -8.91 -6.45
CA GLY A 102 5.47 -9.09 -6.60
C GLY A 102 5.11 -10.06 -7.71
N THR A 103 4.05 -10.81 -7.48
CA THR A 103 3.29 -11.59 -8.47
C THR A 103 1.83 -11.66 -8.01
N LEU A 104 0.91 -12.05 -8.88
CA LEU A 104 -0.47 -12.34 -8.48
C LEU A 104 -0.54 -13.40 -7.37
N ASP A 105 0.30 -14.44 -7.47
CA ASP A 105 0.31 -15.58 -6.55
C ASP A 105 0.88 -15.19 -5.18
N ALA A 106 1.88 -14.31 -5.12
CA ALA A 106 2.43 -13.77 -3.87
C ALA A 106 1.40 -13.00 -3.03
N GLU A 107 0.37 -12.46 -3.69
CA GLU A 107 -0.63 -11.58 -3.07
C GLU A 107 -1.99 -12.25 -2.86
N ASP A 108 -2.14 -13.50 -3.32
CA ASP A 108 -3.41 -14.25 -3.26
C ASP A 108 -4.00 -14.26 -1.84
N ALA A 109 -3.18 -14.58 -0.83
CA ALA A 109 -3.66 -14.70 0.53
C ALA A 109 -4.14 -13.37 1.12
N ILE A 110 -3.50 -12.25 0.78
CA ILE A 110 -3.92 -10.92 1.24
C ILE A 110 -5.24 -10.54 0.57
N CYS A 111 -5.32 -10.68 -0.75
CA CYS A 111 -6.52 -10.38 -1.52
C CYS A 111 -7.71 -11.24 -1.09
N ALA A 112 -7.47 -12.52 -0.81
CA ALA A 112 -8.45 -13.45 -0.28
C ALA A 112 -8.99 -13.02 1.09
N ARG A 113 -8.12 -12.65 2.03
CA ARG A 113 -8.51 -12.16 3.37
C ARG A 113 -9.35 -10.88 3.29
N ILE A 114 -8.98 -9.95 2.40
CA ILE A 114 -9.75 -8.72 2.16
C ILE A 114 -11.14 -9.05 1.60
N ALA A 115 -11.20 -9.87 0.55
CA ALA A 115 -12.46 -10.24 -0.09
C ALA A 115 -13.43 -10.90 0.91
N ILE A 116 -12.94 -11.90 1.66
CA ILE A 116 -13.73 -12.66 2.63
C ILE A 116 -14.11 -11.78 3.83
N GLY A 117 -13.13 -11.13 4.45
CA GLY A 117 -13.32 -10.39 5.71
C GLY A 117 -14.18 -9.15 5.55
N SER A 118 -14.06 -8.44 4.42
CA SER A 118 -14.82 -7.21 4.16
C SER A 118 -16.07 -7.43 3.31
N HIS A 119 -16.32 -8.66 2.84
CA HIS A 119 -17.40 -8.99 1.90
C HIS A 119 -17.40 -8.10 0.64
N VAL A 120 -16.23 -7.97 0.01
CA VAL A 120 -16.02 -7.17 -1.20
C VAL A 120 -15.47 -8.02 -2.34
N ALA A 121 -15.65 -7.56 -3.58
CA ALA A 121 -14.83 -8.04 -4.69
C ALA A 121 -13.45 -7.38 -4.59
N VAL A 122 -12.38 -8.13 -4.87
CA VAL A 122 -11.00 -7.60 -4.94
C VAL A 122 -10.47 -7.76 -6.35
N LEU A 123 -9.80 -6.76 -6.90
CA LEU A 123 -9.00 -6.83 -8.12
C LEU A 123 -7.54 -6.59 -7.76
N ASN A 124 -6.73 -7.64 -7.80
CA ASN A 124 -5.28 -7.58 -7.64
C ASN A 124 -4.62 -7.26 -8.98
N VAL A 125 -3.82 -6.21 -9.03
CA VAL A 125 -3.17 -5.71 -10.24
C VAL A 125 -1.67 -5.98 -10.17
N ASP A 126 -1.16 -6.81 -11.07
CA ASP A 126 0.27 -7.12 -11.19
C ASP A 126 0.96 -6.06 -12.07
N TYR A 127 1.02 -4.84 -11.55
CA TYR A 127 1.65 -3.72 -12.24
C TYR A 127 3.11 -4.05 -12.57
N ARG A 128 3.63 -3.51 -13.67
CA ARG A 128 4.95 -3.92 -14.17
C ARG A 128 6.09 -3.46 -13.26
N HIS A 129 7.05 -4.34 -13.04
CA HIS A 129 8.12 -4.14 -12.06
C HIS A 129 9.43 -3.60 -12.66
N THR A 130 10.18 -2.91 -11.82
CA THR A 130 11.59 -2.58 -12.06
C THR A 130 12.47 -3.84 -11.97
N PRO A 131 13.68 -3.82 -12.56
CA PRO A 131 14.25 -2.77 -13.43
C PRO A 131 13.76 -2.81 -14.88
N GLU A 132 12.99 -3.82 -15.28
CA GLU A 132 12.53 -3.99 -16.66
C GLU A 132 11.62 -2.85 -17.12
N PHE A 133 10.80 -2.34 -16.20
CA PHE A 133 9.91 -1.20 -16.44
C PHE A 133 10.18 -0.10 -15.42
N THR A 134 10.63 1.05 -15.89
CA THR A 134 10.92 2.22 -15.06
C THR A 134 9.71 3.15 -14.96
N TYR A 135 9.76 4.16 -14.08
CA TYR A 135 8.72 5.19 -14.01
C TYR A 135 8.54 5.87 -15.38
N PRO A 136 7.31 6.18 -15.82
CA PRO A 136 6.03 6.13 -15.09
C PRO A 136 5.23 4.84 -15.29
N THR A 137 5.85 3.71 -15.63
CA THR A 137 5.09 2.49 -16.01
C THR A 137 4.14 2.02 -14.92
N GLN A 138 4.61 1.91 -13.67
CA GLN A 138 3.80 1.47 -12.52
C GLN A 138 2.57 2.35 -12.32
N TRP A 139 2.75 3.66 -12.49
CA TRP A 139 1.68 4.65 -12.40
C TRP A 139 0.65 4.48 -13.53
N ASN A 140 1.14 4.33 -14.77
CA ASN A 140 0.29 4.14 -15.94
C ASN A 140 -0.54 2.85 -15.82
N ASP A 141 0.08 1.76 -15.37
CA ASP A 141 -0.60 0.48 -15.18
C ASP A 141 -1.72 0.56 -14.15
N ALA A 142 -1.50 1.31 -13.07
CA ALA A 142 -2.52 1.52 -12.04
C ALA A 142 -3.70 2.36 -12.54
N GLU A 143 -3.41 3.42 -13.30
CA GLU A 143 -4.44 4.25 -13.92
C GLU A 143 -5.24 3.46 -14.97
N ASP A 144 -4.55 2.70 -15.83
CA ASP A 144 -5.18 1.84 -16.84
C ASP A 144 -6.02 0.73 -16.19
N ALA A 145 -5.56 0.15 -15.08
CA ALA A 145 -6.33 -0.84 -14.32
C ALA A 145 -7.59 -0.25 -13.68
N PHE A 146 -7.53 0.98 -13.16
CA PHE A 146 -8.69 1.67 -12.62
C PHE A 146 -9.74 1.95 -13.68
N GLU A 147 -9.32 2.45 -14.85
CA GLU A 147 -10.18 2.65 -16.02
C GLU A 147 -10.81 1.34 -16.49
N TRP A 148 -9.97 0.31 -16.68
CA TRP A 148 -10.41 -1.01 -17.12
C TRP A 148 -11.42 -1.64 -16.16
N ALA A 149 -11.19 -1.52 -14.84
CA ALA A 149 -12.10 -2.06 -13.85
C ALA A 149 -13.51 -1.47 -14.00
N HIS A 150 -13.62 -0.15 -14.25
CA HIS A 150 -14.90 0.51 -14.49
C HIS A 150 -15.59 0.04 -15.77
N ASP A 151 -14.82 -0.21 -16.84
CA ASP A 151 -15.36 -0.75 -18.09
C ASP A 151 -15.75 -2.23 -18.01
N ASN A 152 -15.30 -2.94 -16.97
CA ASN A 152 -15.45 -4.39 -16.82
C ASN A 152 -16.08 -4.80 -15.48
N MET A 153 -16.84 -3.91 -14.83
CA MET A 153 -17.48 -4.18 -13.53
C MET A 153 -18.35 -5.44 -13.54
N ASN A 154 -19.00 -5.72 -14.67
CA ASN A 154 -19.81 -6.92 -14.87
C ASN A 154 -19.03 -8.23 -14.72
N LYS A 155 -17.72 -8.24 -15.00
CA LYS A 155 -16.88 -9.45 -14.82
C LYS A 155 -16.66 -9.81 -13.35
N MET A 156 -16.73 -8.81 -12.46
CA MET A 156 -16.48 -8.97 -11.03
C MET A 156 -17.77 -8.82 -10.19
N PHE A 157 -18.89 -8.49 -10.85
CA PHE A 157 -20.11 -7.99 -10.22
C PHE A 157 -19.79 -6.89 -9.19
N GLY A 158 -19.01 -5.90 -9.63
CA GLY A 158 -18.58 -4.75 -8.83
C GLY A 158 -19.54 -3.58 -8.90
N ASP A 159 -19.71 -2.86 -7.78
CA ASP A 159 -20.46 -1.60 -7.70
C ASP A 159 -19.52 -0.43 -8.09
N PRO A 160 -19.74 0.21 -9.26
CA PRO A 160 -18.86 1.30 -9.72
C PRO A 160 -18.91 2.55 -8.84
N GLN A 161 -19.87 2.68 -7.93
CA GLN A 161 -19.96 3.81 -6.99
C GLN A 161 -19.23 3.53 -5.67
N LYS A 162 -18.70 2.32 -5.47
CA LYS A 162 -18.05 1.89 -4.22
C LYS A 162 -16.69 1.25 -4.51
N VAL A 163 -15.84 1.98 -5.24
CA VAL A 163 -14.47 1.57 -5.56
C VAL A 163 -13.51 2.12 -4.51
N ILE A 164 -12.85 1.23 -3.80
CA ILE A 164 -11.78 1.51 -2.84
C ILE A 164 -10.46 1.14 -3.52
N VAL A 165 -9.42 1.92 -3.32
CA VAL A 165 -8.07 1.57 -3.76
C VAL A 165 -7.18 1.36 -2.55
N GLY A 166 -6.26 0.43 -2.60
CA GLY A 166 -5.33 0.29 -1.50
C GLY A 166 -4.10 -0.49 -1.89
N GLY A 167 -3.15 -0.51 -0.97
CA GLY A 167 -1.89 -1.18 -1.21
C GLY A 167 -0.97 -1.15 -0.02
N ILE A 168 0.20 -1.75 -0.22
CA ILE A 168 1.22 -1.93 0.80
C ILE A 168 2.53 -1.34 0.29
N SER A 169 3.23 -0.53 1.10
CA SER A 169 4.56 0.00 0.76
C SER A 169 4.54 0.74 -0.59
N ALA A 170 5.33 0.29 -1.57
CA ALA A 170 5.30 0.77 -2.96
C ALA A 170 3.90 0.75 -3.60
N GLY A 171 3.04 -0.23 -3.29
CA GLY A 171 1.66 -0.25 -3.76
C GLY A 171 0.77 0.79 -3.07
N ALA A 172 1.06 1.13 -1.81
CA ALA A 172 0.37 2.20 -1.11
C ALA A 172 0.77 3.58 -1.67
N TRP A 173 2.01 3.74 -2.16
CA TRP A 173 2.41 4.91 -2.95
C TRP A 173 1.53 5.06 -4.20
N ILE A 174 1.32 3.97 -4.94
CA ILE A 174 0.45 3.95 -6.14
C ILE A 174 -0.97 4.36 -5.75
N ALA A 175 -1.55 3.72 -4.72
CA ALA A 175 -2.91 3.97 -4.25
C ALA A 175 -3.10 5.43 -3.79
N ALA A 176 -2.16 5.97 -3.01
CA ALA A 176 -2.21 7.35 -2.53
C ALA A 176 -2.12 8.35 -3.68
N SER A 177 -1.19 8.12 -4.61
CA SER A 177 -1.01 8.96 -5.79
C SER A 177 -2.26 8.92 -6.67
N LEU A 178 -2.86 7.74 -6.92
CA LEU A 178 -4.04 7.58 -7.76
C LEU A 178 -5.24 8.31 -7.15
N THR A 179 -5.42 8.14 -5.84
CA THR A 179 -6.48 8.83 -5.09
C THR A 179 -6.33 10.34 -5.16
N LEU A 180 -5.12 10.86 -4.94
CA LEU A 180 -4.86 12.30 -5.00
C LEU A 180 -5.05 12.87 -6.40
N GLN A 181 -4.52 12.22 -7.45
CA GLN A 181 -4.70 12.70 -8.82
C GLN A 181 -6.17 12.66 -9.26
N LYS A 182 -6.91 11.61 -8.89
CA LYS A 182 -8.36 11.54 -9.13
C LYS A 182 -9.10 12.65 -8.39
N HIS A 183 -8.81 12.87 -7.11
CA HIS A 183 -9.42 13.94 -6.31
C HIS A 183 -9.18 15.33 -6.91
N LEU A 184 -7.96 15.57 -7.42
CA LEU A 184 -7.59 16.82 -8.08
C LEU A 184 -8.09 16.94 -9.53
N ASN A 185 -8.86 15.96 -10.03
CA ASN A 185 -9.32 15.85 -11.43
C ASN A 185 -8.16 15.94 -12.44
N ARG A 186 -7.09 15.18 -12.19
CA ARG A 186 -5.89 15.09 -13.05
C ARG A 186 -5.65 13.69 -13.62
N ALA A 187 -6.47 12.73 -13.21
CA ALA A 187 -6.45 11.34 -13.65
C ALA A 187 -7.89 10.80 -13.65
N THR A 188 -8.17 9.90 -14.59
CA THR A 188 -9.43 9.14 -14.68
C THR A 188 -10.72 9.96 -14.57
N GLU A 189 -10.73 11.19 -15.09
CA GLU A 189 -11.76 12.22 -14.85
C GLU A 189 -13.20 11.74 -15.09
N ARG A 190 -13.42 10.88 -16.08
CA ARG A 190 -14.75 10.37 -16.47
C ARG A 190 -15.32 9.29 -15.55
N ARG A 191 -14.53 8.79 -14.59
CA ARG A 191 -14.96 7.75 -13.65
C ARG A 191 -15.57 8.32 -12.37
N PRO A 192 -16.38 7.56 -11.63
CA PRO A 192 -16.81 7.93 -10.29
C PRO A 192 -15.64 8.26 -9.35
N PRO A 193 -15.86 9.05 -8.28
CA PRO A 193 -14.88 9.25 -7.23
C PRO A 193 -14.46 7.93 -6.58
N ILE A 194 -13.21 7.86 -6.12
CA ILE A 194 -12.74 6.78 -5.25
C ILE A 194 -13.45 6.92 -3.90
N ALA A 195 -14.07 5.84 -3.43
CA ALA A 195 -14.86 5.80 -2.20
C ALA A 195 -14.00 5.88 -0.92
N GLY A 196 -12.74 5.47 -1.01
CA GLY A 196 -11.75 5.55 0.06
C GLY A 196 -10.44 4.88 -0.32
N GLN A 197 -9.45 5.01 0.56
CA GLN A 197 -8.15 4.37 0.36
C GLN A 197 -7.63 3.68 1.62
N VAL A 198 -6.95 2.54 1.44
CA VAL A 198 -6.25 1.81 2.51
C VAL A 198 -4.76 1.77 2.20
N LEU A 199 -3.96 2.43 3.04
CA LEU A 199 -2.54 2.65 2.83
C LEU A 199 -1.74 2.00 3.96
N MET A 200 -1.13 0.85 3.68
CA MET A 200 -0.30 0.16 4.67
C MET A 200 1.17 0.47 4.42
N ILE A 201 1.87 0.93 5.46
CA ILE A 201 3.29 1.34 5.47
C ILE A 201 3.71 2.16 4.24
N PRO A 202 2.99 3.25 3.90
CA PRO A 202 3.14 3.89 2.60
C PRO A 202 4.45 4.65 2.45
N CYS A 203 5.08 4.55 1.28
CA CYS A 203 6.08 5.50 0.82
C CYS A 203 5.35 6.67 0.15
N LEU A 204 5.45 7.89 0.68
CA LEU A 204 4.63 9.04 0.24
C LEU A 204 5.46 10.21 -0.32
N ALA A 205 6.77 10.16 -0.16
CA ALA A 205 7.73 11.05 -0.77
C ALA A 205 8.95 10.27 -1.26
N HIS A 206 9.39 10.59 -2.47
CA HIS A 206 10.67 10.13 -2.98
C HIS A 206 11.80 10.64 -2.08
N VAL A 207 12.86 9.83 -1.91
CA VAL A 207 13.99 10.13 -1.01
C VAL A 207 14.61 11.52 -1.28
N ASP A 208 14.86 11.85 -2.55
CA ASP A 208 15.37 13.17 -2.96
C ASP A 208 14.39 14.34 -2.76
N CYS A 209 13.14 14.05 -2.43
CA CYS A 209 12.05 15.00 -2.22
C CYS A 209 11.53 15.00 -0.78
N TYR A 210 12.28 14.40 0.15
CA TYR A 210 11.85 14.23 1.55
C TYR A 210 12.04 15.49 2.41
N GLU A 211 12.82 16.47 1.95
CA GLU A 211 13.15 17.69 2.68
C GLU A 211 11.92 18.46 3.26
N PRO A 212 10.78 18.59 2.56
CA PRO A 212 9.58 19.19 3.12
C PRO A 212 8.99 18.44 4.32
N GLN A 213 9.15 17.11 4.39
CA GLN A 213 8.71 16.31 5.53
C GLN A 213 9.61 16.57 6.74
N LEU A 214 10.93 16.61 6.54
CA LEU A 214 11.89 16.93 7.60
C LEU A 214 11.62 18.31 8.23
N LYS A 215 11.29 19.32 7.42
CA LYS A 215 10.94 20.67 7.90
C LYS A 215 9.68 20.70 8.77
N LYS A 216 8.80 19.70 8.67
CA LYS A 216 7.62 19.59 9.54
C LYS A 216 7.97 19.00 10.91
N MET A 217 9.12 18.35 11.06
CA MET A 217 9.57 17.77 12.34
C MET A 217 10.13 18.84 13.27
N LYS A 218 10.01 18.62 14.59
CA LYS A 218 10.50 19.53 15.63
C LYS A 218 12.03 19.65 15.60
N HIS A 219 12.72 18.53 15.35
CA HIS A 219 14.15 18.47 15.11
C HIS A 219 14.43 17.40 14.03
N GLU A 220 15.41 17.61 13.17
CA GLU A 220 15.78 16.61 12.15
C GLU A 220 16.26 15.29 12.80
N SER A 221 16.97 15.39 13.92
CA SER A 221 17.54 14.24 14.64
C SER A 221 16.52 13.27 15.22
N ILE A 222 15.25 13.69 15.36
CA ILE A 222 14.16 12.83 15.87
C ILE A 222 13.28 12.27 14.74
N SER A 223 13.60 12.56 13.48
CA SER A 223 12.84 12.00 12.37
C SER A 223 13.13 10.51 12.22
N SER A 224 12.12 9.73 11.84
CA SER A 224 12.25 8.31 11.49
C SER A 224 13.31 8.06 10.42
N TYR A 225 13.53 8.99 9.48
CA TYR A 225 14.63 8.89 8.51
C TYR A 225 16.03 8.92 9.16
N LYS A 226 16.14 9.41 10.40
CA LYS A 226 17.39 9.40 11.19
C LYS A 226 17.39 8.29 12.24
N THR A 227 16.31 8.14 13.01
CA THR A 227 16.24 7.16 14.10
C THR A 227 16.11 5.72 13.59
N ASN A 228 15.47 5.54 12.44
CA ASN A 228 15.28 4.23 11.77
C ASN A 228 16.14 4.09 10.50
N ALA A 229 17.26 4.82 10.41
CA ALA A 229 18.12 4.83 9.22
C ALA A 229 18.62 3.43 8.82
N THR A 230 18.87 2.59 9.81
CA THR A 230 19.33 1.19 9.67
C THR A 230 18.31 0.20 10.23
N ALA A 231 17.02 0.53 10.16
CA ALA A 231 15.97 -0.39 10.61
C ALA A 231 16.04 -1.72 9.82
N PRO A 232 15.68 -2.85 10.47
CA PRO A 232 15.67 -4.13 9.79
C PRO A 232 14.57 -4.14 8.71
N MET A 233 14.74 -4.99 7.70
CA MET A 233 13.87 -5.14 6.52
C MET A 233 13.82 -3.95 5.55
N LEU A 234 13.89 -2.72 6.04
CA LEU A 234 14.01 -1.52 5.21
C LEU A 234 14.83 -0.44 5.92
N SER A 235 16.05 -0.25 5.44
CA SER A 235 16.91 0.89 5.74
C SER A 235 16.67 2.05 4.78
N VAL A 236 17.17 3.24 5.13
CA VAL A 236 17.15 4.40 4.22
C VAL A 236 18.01 4.16 2.97
N GLU A 237 19.07 3.36 3.09
CA GLU A 237 19.90 2.96 1.95
C GLU A 237 19.12 2.07 0.97
N GLU A 238 18.43 1.05 1.47
CA GLU A 238 17.57 0.17 0.64
C GLU A 238 16.42 0.95 0.01
N LEU A 239 15.80 1.88 0.74
CA LEU A 239 14.80 2.80 0.18
C LEU A 239 15.38 3.61 -0.99
N GLY A 240 16.59 4.16 -0.83
CA GLY A 240 17.31 4.85 -1.90
C GLY A 240 17.60 3.94 -3.08
N TRP A 241 17.97 2.69 -2.83
CA TRP A 241 18.23 1.71 -3.88
C TRP A 241 16.97 1.36 -4.68
N PHE A 242 15.86 0.99 -4.04
CA PHE A 242 14.59 0.69 -4.71
C PHE A 242 14.09 1.88 -5.54
N THR A 243 14.11 3.08 -4.97
CA THR A 243 13.69 4.30 -5.69
C THR A 243 14.61 4.60 -6.88
N SER A 244 15.91 4.30 -6.80
CA SER A 244 16.85 4.46 -7.92
C SER A 244 16.56 3.53 -9.12
N LEU A 245 15.88 2.39 -8.89
CA LEU A 245 15.49 1.46 -9.95
C LEU A 245 14.35 2.03 -10.82
N LEU A 246 13.56 2.97 -10.29
CA LEU A 246 12.52 3.67 -11.06
C LEU A 246 13.10 4.64 -12.11
N LYS A 247 14.40 4.97 -12.05
CA LYS A 247 15.11 5.87 -12.98
C LYS A 247 14.41 7.22 -13.21
N ILE A 248 13.78 7.75 -12.17
CA ILE A 248 13.15 9.08 -12.21
C ILE A 248 14.24 10.14 -12.35
N LYS A 249 14.20 10.92 -13.44
CA LYS A 249 15.14 12.03 -13.66
C LYS A 249 14.59 13.28 -12.99
N ASN A 250 15.34 13.84 -12.04
CA ASN A 250 15.00 15.07 -11.33
C ASN A 250 13.57 15.06 -10.76
N PRO A 251 13.26 14.20 -9.78
CA PRO A 251 11.93 14.17 -9.17
C PRO A 251 11.59 15.57 -8.63
N GLY A 252 10.54 16.17 -9.17
CA GLY A 252 10.08 17.47 -8.71
C GLY A 252 9.44 17.33 -7.35
N VAL A 253 9.85 18.12 -6.36
CA VAL A 253 9.26 18.09 -5.00
C VAL A 253 7.74 18.27 -4.99
N ASN A 254 7.22 18.99 -5.99
CA ASN A 254 5.79 19.28 -6.20
C ASN A 254 5.12 18.33 -7.23
N ASP A 255 5.83 17.33 -7.74
CA ASP A 255 5.21 16.28 -8.54
C ASP A 255 4.43 15.34 -7.61
N LEU A 256 3.13 15.60 -7.49
CA LEU A 256 2.24 14.87 -6.59
C LEU A 256 1.88 13.46 -7.09
N LYS A 257 2.34 13.04 -8.28
CA LYS A 257 2.32 11.62 -8.66
C LYS A 257 3.46 10.85 -8.02
N ILE A 258 4.56 11.54 -7.70
CA ILE A 258 5.75 10.96 -7.07
C ILE A 258 5.74 11.21 -5.56
N ASN A 259 5.22 12.36 -5.14
CA ASN A 259 5.30 12.85 -3.77
C ASN A 259 3.91 13.22 -3.22
N PRO A 260 2.93 12.29 -3.16
CA PRO A 260 1.60 12.60 -2.62
C PRO A 260 1.65 13.14 -1.18
N GLY A 261 2.64 12.75 -0.37
CA GLY A 261 2.87 13.27 0.98
C GLY A 261 3.28 14.75 1.03
N ASN A 262 3.76 15.31 -0.09
CA ASN A 262 4.11 16.73 -0.23
C ASN A 262 2.92 17.60 -0.68
N SER A 263 1.71 17.05 -0.77
CA SER A 263 0.49 17.83 -1.04
C SER A 263 0.24 18.91 0.04
N SER A 264 -0.52 19.94 -0.32
CA SER A 264 -0.96 21.00 0.60
C SER A 264 -2.31 20.68 1.24
N PRO A 265 -2.66 21.31 2.38
CA PRO A 265 -3.99 21.19 2.98
C PRO A 265 -5.15 21.47 2.02
N GLU A 266 -4.99 22.46 1.13
CA GLU A 266 -5.99 22.82 0.13
C GLU A 266 -6.16 21.73 -0.95
N GLN A 267 -5.07 21.03 -1.29
CA GLN A 267 -5.08 19.97 -2.29
C GLN A 267 -5.68 18.66 -1.79
N VAL A 268 -5.73 18.46 -0.47
CA VAL A 268 -6.31 17.24 0.12
C VAL A 268 -7.71 17.45 0.70
N LYS A 269 -8.19 18.70 0.75
CA LYS A 269 -9.50 19.02 1.32
C LYS A 269 -10.62 18.33 0.55
N GLY A 270 -11.35 17.45 1.24
CA GLY A 270 -12.44 16.67 0.64
C GLY A 270 -11.96 15.41 -0.10
N MET A 271 -10.71 15.00 0.10
CA MET A 271 -10.26 13.65 -0.25
C MET A 271 -11.13 12.59 0.44
N PRO A 272 -11.21 11.38 -0.14
CA PRO A 272 -12.07 10.34 0.42
C PRO A 272 -11.48 9.75 1.73
N PRO A 273 -12.31 9.05 2.53
CA PRO A 273 -11.87 8.38 3.75
C PRO A 273 -10.57 7.58 3.56
N THR A 274 -9.64 7.74 4.49
CA THR A 274 -8.29 7.18 4.40
C THR A 274 -7.94 6.37 5.64
N VAL A 275 -7.58 5.10 5.44
CA VAL A 275 -7.05 4.22 6.48
C VAL A 275 -5.54 4.11 6.31
N LEU A 276 -4.79 4.28 7.40
CA LEU A 276 -3.34 4.21 7.44
C LEU A 276 -2.88 3.13 8.41
N GLY A 277 -2.14 2.15 7.91
CA GLY A 277 -1.32 1.26 8.73
C GLY A 277 0.10 1.79 8.80
N VAL A 278 0.61 2.06 9.99
CA VAL A 278 1.95 2.64 10.22
C VAL A 278 2.72 1.74 11.16
N VAL A 279 4.02 1.55 10.98
CA VAL A 279 4.84 0.77 11.93
C VAL A 279 5.93 1.65 12.55
N GLY A 280 6.31 1.36 13.79
CA GLY A 280 7.18 2.24 14.58
C GLY A 280 8.66 2.22 14.15
N LEU A 281 9.18 1.04 13.79
CA LEU A 281 10.58 0.80 13.42
C LEU A 281 10.76 0.86 11.89
N ASP A 282 10.34 1.97 11.29
CA ASP A 282 10.33 2.16 9.83
C ASP A 282 10.75 3.59 9.47
N PRO A 283 11.68 3.80 8.52
CA PRO A 283 12.02 5.14 8.04
C PRO A 283 10.81 5.90 7.49
N LEU A 284 9.81 5.22 6.91
CA LEU A 284 8.61 5.82 6.32
C LEU A 284 7.53 6.22 7.36
N ARG A 285 7.76 5.96 8.65
CA ARG A 285 6.78 6.24 9.72
C ARG A 285 6.30 7.69 9.70
N ASP A 286 7.23 8.63 9.70
CA ASP A 286 6.90 10.04 9.88
C ASP A 286 6.10 10.59 8.70
N GLU A 287 6.43 10.24 7.45
CA GLU A 287 5.65 10.71 6.29
C GLU A 287 4.22 10.18 6.31
N ALA A 288 3.99 8.94 6.74
CA ALA A 288 2.66 8.40 6.90
C ALA A 288 1.87 9.15 8.00
N LEU A 289 2.50 9.45 9.14
CA LEU A 289 1.87 10.20 10.24
C LEU A 289 1.63 11.67 9.88
N LEU A 290 2.56 12.31 9.17
CA LEU A 290 2.41 13.68 8.67
C LEU A 290 1.27 13.78 7.65
N TYR A 291 1.16 12.81 6.75
CA TYR A 291 0.06 12.74 5.79
C TYR A 291 -1.28 12.51 6.48
N GLY A 292 -1.37 11.52 7.38
CA GLY A 292 -2.59 11.27 8.15
C GLY A 292 -3.02 12.46 9.02
N LYS A 293 -2.06 13.18 9.61
CA LYS A 293 -2.31 14.42 10.34
C LYS A 293 -2.90 15.50 9.44
N MET A 294 -2.32 15.72 8.27
CA MET A 294 -2.80 16.72 7.31
C MET A 294 -4.22 16.40 6.82
N LEU A 295 -4.51 15.14 6.54
CA LEU A 295 -5.86 14.70 6.17
C LEU A 295 -6.86 14.97 7.30
N ALA A 296 -6.58 14.52 8.52
CA ALA A 296 -7.46 14.73 9.67
C ALA A 296 -7.71 16.23 9.95
N GLU A 297 -6.66 17.06 9.95
CA GLU A 297 -6.77 18.50 10.22
C GLU A 297 -7.51 19.28 9.13
N THR A 298 -7.63 18.72 7.91
CA THR A 298 -8.44 19.29 6.82
C THR A 298 -9.87 18.75 6.78
N GLY A 299 -10.24 17.90 7.75
CA GLY A 299 -11.57 17.32 7.88
C GLY A 299 -11.81 16.07 7.05
N VAL A 300 -10.76 15.49 6.44
CA VAL A 300 -10.85 14.19 5.77
C VAL A 300 -10.98 13.10 6.83
N PRO A 301 -11.99 12.21 6.75
CA PRO A 301 -12.09 11.07 7.64
C PRO A 301 -10.80 10.24 7.54
N THR A 302 -10.07 10.14 8.65
CA THR A 302 -8.77 9.48 8.68
C THR A 302 -8.69 8.52 9.86
N ASP A 303 -8.36 7.25 9.57
CA ASP A 303 -8.13 6.22 10.59
C ASP A 303 -6.66 5.78 10.58
N ILE A 304 -5.92 6.08 11.66
CA ILE A 304 -4.49 5.82 11.76
C ILE A 304 -4.23 4.73 12.79
N ASN A 305 -3.68 3.62 12.32
CA ASN A 305 -3.38 2.43 13.12
C ASN A 305 -1.86 2.18 13.11
N LEU A 306 -1.22 2.46 14.24
CA LEU A 306 0.22 2.30 14.43
C LEU A 306 0.54 0.96 15.10
N PHE A 307 1.55 0.26 14.60
CA PHE A 307 2.11 -0.95 15.20
C PHE A 307 3.44 -0.62 15.85
N LEU A 308 3.46 -0.58 17.19
CA LEU A 308 4.63 -0.14 17.95
C LEU A 308 5.78 -1.13 17.81
N GLY A 309 6.96 -0.60 17.47
CA GLY A 309 8.23 -1.32 17.48
C GLY A 309 8.39 -2.47 16.48
N LEU A 310 7.46 -2.61 15.53
CA LEU A 310 7.58 -3.54 14.41
C LEU A 310 8.22 -2.85 13.20
N PRO A 311 9.04 -3.57 12.40
CA PRO A 311 9.68 -3.01 11.23
C PRO A 311 8.82 -3.02 9.98
N HIS A 312 9.29 -2.30 8.96
CA HIS A 312 8.70 -2.33 7.63
C HIS A 312 8.55 -3.77 7.13
N GLY A 313 7.36 -4.15 6.66
CA GLY A 313 7.15 -5.48 6.09
C GLY A 313 7.16 -6.65 7.08
N PHE A 314 7.10 -6.43 8.40
CA PHE A 314 7.04 -7.50 9.42
C PHE A 314 5.97 -8.57 9.13
N ARG A 315 4.90 -8.17 8.43
CA ARG A 315 3.76 -9.01 8.03
C ARG A 315 4.15 -10.20 7.15
N SER A 316 5.34 -10.18 6.54
CA SER A 316 5.93 -11.35 5.84
C SER A 316 6.19 -12.54 6.79
N HIS A 317 6.31 -12.29 8.10
CA HIS A 317 6.50 -13.31 9.12
C HIS A 317 5.21 -13.65 9.87
N GLU A 318 4.11 -13.80 9.12
CA GLU A 318 2.74 -13.84 9.63
C GLU A 318 2.48 -14.87 10.74
N GLU A 319 3.17 -16.02 10.69
CA GLU A 319 3.00 -17.11 11.66
C GLU A 319 3.77 -16.89 12.97
N LYS A 320 4.67 -15.91 13.01
CA LYS A 320 5.60 -15.69 14.13
C LYS A 320 5.38 -14.35 14.85
N ILE A 321 4.62 -13.44 14.27
CA ILE A 321 4.31 -12.13 14.85
C ILE A 321 2.81 -12.05 15.17
N ALA A 322 2.47 -11.93 16.45
CA ALA A 322 1.08 -11.89 16.92
C ALA A 322 0.32 -10.68 16.36
N SER A 323 1.00 -9.55 16.18
CA SER A 323 0.44 -8.34 15.56
C SER A 323 -0.02 -8.51 14.10
N SER A 324 0.29 -9.63 13.44
CA SER A 324 -0.17 -9.91 12.07
C SER A 324 -1.70 -10.04 11.97
N ASP A 325 -2.36 -10.55 13.01
CA ASP A 325 -3.83 -10.62 13.05
C ASP A 325 -4.47 -9.23 13.08
N ARG A 326 -3.82 -8.29 13.79
CA ARG A 326 -4.26 -6.90 13.84
C ARG A 326 -4.00 -6.20 12.50
N TRP A 327 -2.91 -6.51 11.80
CA TRP A 327 -2.65 -6.00 10.46
C TRP A 327 -3.80 -6.31 9.50
N ASP A 328 -4.23 -7.57 9.47
CA ASP A 328 -5.33 -7.99 8.59
C ASP A 328 -6.64 -7.32 9.00
N LYS A 329 -6.91 -7.18 10.31
CA LYS A 329 -8.07 -6.41 10.82
C LYS A 329 -8.05 -4.95 10.42
N VAL A 330 -6.91 -4.26 10.46
CA VAL A 330 -6.81 -2.84 10.05
C VAL A 330 -7.29 -2.66 8.62
N ILE A 331 -6.92 -3.57 7.72
CA ILE A 331 -7.38 -3.52 6.33
C ILE A 331 -8.87 -3.87 6.25
N VAL A 332 -9.28 -5.01 6.85
CA VAL A 332 -10.64 -5.52 6.74
C VAL A 332 -11.68 -4.58 7.36
N ASP A 333 -11.46 -4.16 8.60
CA ASP A 333 -12.31 -3.24 9.33
C ASP A 333 -12.23 -1.84 8.71
N GLY A 334 -11.06 -1.47 8.18
CA GLY A 334 -10.85 -0.22 7.45
C GLY A 334 -11.71 -0.11 6.19
N VAL A 335 -11.83 -1.18 5.41
CA VAL A 335 -12.75 -1.25 4.26
C VAL A 335 -14.20 -1.07 4.71
N GLY A 336 -14.62 -1.78 5.77
CA GLY A 336 -15.96 -1.62 6.33
C GLY A 336 -16.23 -0.20 6.83
N TRP A 337 -15.25 0.39 7.51
CA TRP A 337 -15.30 1.77 7.98
C TRP A 337 -15.42 2.77 6.82
N ILE A 338 -14.63 2.65 5.76
CA ILE A 338 -14.76 3.47 4.54
C ILE A 338 -16.19 3.39 3.98
N LEU A 339 -16.73 2.18 3.85
CA LEU A 339 -18.07 1.94 3.29
C LEU A 339 -19.19 2.50 4.18
N SER A 340 -18.95 2.71 5.47
CA SER A 340 -19.88 3.35 6.39
C SER A 340 -20.04 4.87 6.14
N ARG A 341 -19.22 5.46 5.26
CA ARG A 341 -19.16 6.89 4.94
C ARG A 341 -18.93 7.76 6.19
N PRO A 342 -17.79 7.59 6.85
CA PRO A 342 -17.48 8.27 8.09
C PRO A 342 -17.37 9.77 7.86
N SER A 343 -17.68 10.56 8.90
CA SER A 343 -17.41 11.99 8.93
C SER A 343 -15.97 12.27 9.35
N GLY A 344 -15.50 13.50 9.13
CA GLY A 344 -14.15 13.93 9.51
C GLY A 344 -13.80 13.59 10.96
N SER A 345 -12.55 13.21 11.20
CA SER A 345 -12.01 12.83 12.50
C SER A 345 -10.90 13.78 12.93
N GLU A 346 -10.73 13.97 14.24
CA GLU A 346 -9.53 14.59 14.77
C GLU A 346 -8.31 13.69 14.53
N PHE A 347 -7.13 14.30 14.51
CA PHE A 347 -5.88 13.53 14.42
C PHE A 347 -5.71 12.65 15.67
N HIS A 348 -5.88 11.35 15.50
CA HIS A 348 -5.71 10.34 16.54
C HIS A 348 -4.99 9.12 15.99
N VAL A 349 -4.00 8.63 16.72
CA VAL A 349 -3.19 7.45 16.36
C VAL A 349 -3.53 6.32 17.32
N LYS A 350 -4.10 5.24 16.78
CA LYS A 350 -4.44 4.01 17.51
C LYS A 350 -3.21 3.11 17.57
N THR A 351 -2.68 2.84 18.75
CA THR A 351 -1.51 1.95 18.95
C THR A 351 -1.93 0.53 19.30
#